data_AF-A0A515KJT7-F1
#
_entry.id   AF-A0A515KJT7-F1
#
_cell.length_a   1.000
_cell.length_b   1.000
_cell.length_c   1.000
_cell.angle_alpha   90.00
_cell.angle_beta   90.00
_cell.angle_gamma   90.00
#
_symmetry.space_group_name_H-M   'P 1'
#
loop_
_entity.id
_entity.type
_entity.pdbx_description
1 polymer ?
#
loop_
_entity_poly.entity_id
_entity_poly.type
_entity_poly.pdbx_seq_one_letter_code
_entity_poly.pdbx_strand_id
1 'polypeptide(L)'
;MQKVKSLLPPVKAAQHLAILIDEPLSNCQKLLAGFRTENATVLTKLLRSPLGRDVLFALMGDESPEWFSKYRKQLDVNAARRQLEENRRAIEALQAEAAE
;
A
#
# COMPACT_ATOMS: atom_id res chain seq x y z
N MET A 1 -1.65 15.31 0.52
CA MET A 1 -0.82 14.36 -0.26
C MET A 1 0.67 14.23 0.11
N GLN A 2 1.29 14.95 1.06
CA GLN A 2 2.73 14.70 1.36
C GLN A 2 3.02 13.22 1.67
N LYS A 3 2.10 12.54 2.37
CA LYS A 3 2.18 11.11 2.66
C LYS A 3 1.95 10.19 1.44
N VAL A 4 1.22 10.63 0.41
CA VAL A 4 1.05 9.87 -0.85
C VAL A 4 2.28 10.04 -1.75
N LYS A 5 2.90 11.23 -1.72
CA LYS A 5 4.16 11.50 -2.44
C LYS A 5 5.29 10.57 -1.96
N SER A 6 5.32 10.22 -0.66
CA SER A 6 6.27 9.23 -0.13
C SER A 6 5.96 7.78 -0.52
N LEU A 7 4.76 7.48 -1.04
CA LEU A 7 4.40 6.15 -1.54
C LEU A 7 4.78 5.96 -3.03
N LEU A 8 5.10 7.04 -3.72
CA LEU A 8 5.51 7.01 -5.13
C LEU A 8 7.04 6.92 -5.25
N PRO A 9 7.56 6.25 -6.30
CA PRO A 9 8.98 6.29 -6.60
C PRO A 9 9.50 7.75 -6.70
N PRO A 10 10.66 8.07 -6.11
CA PRO A 10 11.16 9.44 -6.07
C PRO A 10 11.50 9.96 -7.47
N VAL A 11 11.95 9.07 -8.35
CA VAL A 11 12.18 9.37 -9.76
C VAL A 11 10.86 9.25 -10.51
N LYS A 12 10.52 10.25 -11.30
CA LYS A 12 9.32 10.23 -12.19
C LYS A 12 7.98 10.03 -11.45
N ALA A 13 7.87 10.43 -10.19
CA ALA A 13 6.66 10.30 -9.37
C ALA A 13 5.36 10.70 -10.09
N ALA A 14 5.38 11.81 -10.85
CA ALA A 14 4.21 12.28 -11.60
C ALA A 14 3.78 11.33 -12.73
N GLN A 15 4.74 10.65 -13.37
CA GLN A 15 4.47 9.69 -14.45
C GLN A 15 3.92 8.39 -13.87
N HIS A 16 4.48 7.93 -12.74
CA HIS A 16 3.92 6.80 -11.99
C HIS A 16 2.50 7.09 -11.52
N LEU A 17 2.25 8.29 -10.98
CA LEU A 17 0.90 8.69 -10.58
C LEU A 17 -0.05 8.72 -11.77
N ALA A 18 0.35 9.31 -12.91
CA ALA A 18 -0.47 9.36 -14.11
C ALA A 18 -0.93 7.97 -14.59
N ILE A 19 -0.04 6.98 -14.53
CA ILE A 19 -0.36 5.59 -14.86
C ILE A 19 -1.30 4.97 -13.81
N LEU A 20 -1.03 5.21 -12.53
CA LEU A 20 -1.77 4.60 -11.42
C LEU A 20 -3.24 5.04 -11.36
N ILE A 21 -3.52 6.32 -11.65
CA ILE A 21 -4.86 6.90 -11.56
C ILE A 21 -5.44 7.28 -12.92
N ASP A 22 -4.81 6.90 -14.02
CA ASP A 22 -5.26 7.20 -15.38
C ASP A 22 -5.73 8.68 -15.50
N GLU A 23 -4.81 9.58 -15.18
CA GLU A 23 -5.02 11.04 -15.23
C GLU A 23 -3.91 11.68 -16.08
N PRO A 24 -4.20 12.80 -16.75
CA PRO A 24 -3.19 13.54 -17.50
C PRO A 24 -1.96 13.87 -16.63
N LEU A 25 -0.77 13.70 -17.21
CA LEU A 25 0.50 13.97 -16.50
C LEU A 25 0.54 15.38 -15.89
N SER A 26 0.01 16.38 -16.60
CA SER A 26 -0.07 17.77 -16.10
C SER A 26 -0.91 17.87 -14.81
N ASN A 27 -2.01 17.12 -14.71
CA ASN A 27 -2.83 17.07 -13.51
C ASN A 27 -2.06 16.45 -12.34
N CYS A 28 -1.34 15.37 -12.60
CA CYS A 28 -0.53 14.67 -11.60
C CYS A 28 0.64 15.53 -11.10
N GLN A 29 1.31 16.27 -12.00
CA GLN A 29 2.33 17.24 -11.63
C GLN A 29 1.78 18.34 -10.71
N LYS A 30 0.62 18.91 -11.06
CA LYS A 30 -0.05 19.94 -10.24
C LYS A 30 -0.49 19.41 -8.87
N LEU A 31 -0.98 18.17 -8.80
CA LEU A 31 -1.33 17.50 -7.54
C LEU A 31 -0.10 17.33 -6.64
N LEU A 32 1.01 16.82 -7.19
CA LEU A 32 2.25 16.59 -6.42
C LEU A 32 2.97 17.88 -5.99
N ALA A 33 2.78 18.95 -6.75
CA ALA A 33 3.30 20.28 -6.44
C ALA A 33 2.37 21.09 -5.50
N GLY A 34 1.18 20.58 -5.16
CA GLY A 34 0.23 21.26 -4.28
C GLY A 34 -0.59 22.36 -4.95
N PHE A 35 -0.46 22.58 -6.26
CA PHE A 35 -1.27 23.53 -7.02
C PHE A 35 -2.71 23.06 -7.25
N ARG A 36 -2.97 21.77 -7.06
CA ARG A 36 -4.31 21.18 -7.14
C ARG A 36 -4.57 20.33 -5.90
N THR A 37 -5.76 20.47 -5.32
CA THR A 37 -6.23 19.59 -4.25
C THR A 37 -6.76 18.28 -4.81
N GLU A 38 -6.58 17.22 -4.03
CA GLU A 38 -7.18 15.91 -4.27
C GLU A 38 -8.69 16.03 -4.12
N ASN A 39 -9.44 15.53 -5.11
CA ASN A 39 -10.88 15.41 -5.02
C ASN A 39 -11.27 13.94 -4.76
N ALA A 40 -12.55 13.72 -4.45
CA ALA A 40 -13.07 12.38 -4.18
C ALA A 40 -12.78 11.38 -5.32
N THR A 41 -12.78 11.84 -6.57
CA THR A 41 -12.44 11.01 -7.74
C THR A 41 -11.00 10.52 -7.68
N VAL A 42 -10.04 11.42 -7.46
CA VAL A 42 -8.61 11.08 -7.36
C VAL A 42 -8.37 10.12 -6.18
N LEU A 43 -8.98 10.38 -5.03
CA LEU A 43 -8.89 9.50 -3.86
C LEU A 43 -9.45 8.11 -4.15
N THR A 44 -10.61 8.03 -4.82
CA THR A 44 -11.23 6.75 -5.20
C THR A 44 -10.34 5.95 -6.15
N LYS A 45 -9.73 6.62 -7.13
CA LYS A 45 -8.80 5.97 -8.06
C LYS A 45 -7.55 5.46 -7.33
N LEU A 46 -6.99 6.24 -6.40
CA LEU A 46 -5.88 5.82 -5.57
C LEU A 46 -6.22 4.60 -4.69
N LEU A 47 -7.39 4.60 -4.04
CA LEU A 47 -7.85 3.49 -3.20
C LEU A 47 -8.10 2.20 -3.99
N ARG A 48 -8.37 2.29 -5.29
CA ARG A 48 -8.51 1.13 -6.19
C ARG A 48 -7.19 0.65 -6.79
N SER A 49 -6.13 1.46 -6.69
CA SER A 49 -4.82 1.12 -7.21
C SER A 49 -4.09 0.11 -6.32
N PRO A 50 -2.94 -0.45 -6.77
CA PRO A 50 -2.08 -1.28 -5.91
C PRO A 50 -1.61 -0.57 -4.62
N LEU A 51 -1.58 0.76 -4.61
CA LEU A 51 -1.24 1.57 -3.43
C LEU A 51 -2.45 1.79 -2.51
N GLY A 52 -3.63 1.26 -2.83
CA GLY A 52 -4.87 1.59 -2.14
C GLY A 52 -4.83 1.32 -0.63
N ARG A 53 -4.14 0.26 -0.21
CA ARG A 53 -3.93 -0.03 1.21
C ARG A 53 -3.11 1.08 1.88
N ASP A 54 -1.97 1.43 1.30
CA ASP A 54 -1.06 2.42 1.89
C ASP A 54 -1.70 3.81 1.91
N VAL A 55 -2.47 4.13 0.87
CA VAL A 55 -3.29 5.34 0.80
C VAL A 55 -4.34 5.34 1.91
N LEU A 56 -5.08 4.24 2.11
CA LEU A 56 -6.04 4.12 3.21
C LEU A 56 -5.37 4.34 4.56
N PHE A 57 -4.20 3.71 4.81
CA PHE A 57 -3.47 3.87 6.06
C PHE A 57 -2.98 5.32 6.25
N ALA A 58 -2.51 5.96 5.18
CA ALA A 58 -2.09 7.35 5.21
C ALA A 58 -3.24 8.33 5.49
N LEU A 59 -4.45 8.03 4.96
CA LEU A 59 -5.67 8.82 5.19
C LEU A 59 -6.18 8.66 6.63
N MET A 60 -6.18 7.45 7.17
CA MET A 60 -6.61 7.20 8.55
C MET A 60 -5.67 7.85 9.57
N GLY A 61 -4.37 7.98 9.25
CA GLY A 61 -3.41 8.65 10.12
C GLY A 61 -3.38 8.02 11.52
N ASP A 62 -3.58 8.87 12.54
CA ASP A 62 -3.62 8.43 13.95
C ASP A 62 -5.03 7.99 14.37
N GLU A 63 -6.05 8.21 13.53
CA GLU A 63 -7.40 7.75 13.81
C GLU A 63 -7.48 6.22 13.66
N SER A 64 -8.14 5.59 14.63
CA SER A 64 -8.29 4.14 14.70
C SER A 64 -9.73 3.72 14.99
N PRO A 65 -10.69 4.00 14.08
CA PRO A 65 -12.04 3.46 14.19
C PRO A 65 -12.01 1.94 14.40
N GLU A 66 -12.99 1.42 15.13
CA GLU A 66 -13.01 0.02 15.53
C GLU A 66 -12.92 -0.94 14.33
N TRP A 67 -13.62 -0.63 13.23
CA TRP A 67 -13.57 -1.42 12.00
C TRP A 67 -12.16 -1.45 11.40
N PHE A 68 -11.44 -0.33 11.42
CA PHE A 68 -10.09 -0.22 10.85
C PHE A 68 -9.07 -0.93 11.72
N SER A 69 -9.24 -0.85 13.04
CA SER A 69 -8.43 -1.59 14.01
C SER A 69 -8.60 -3.09 13.86
N LYS A 70 -9.84 -3.57 13.65
CA LYS A 70 -10.12 -4.99 13.34
C LYS A 70 -9.50 -5.40 12.01
N TYR A 71 -9.63 -4.55 10.98
CA TYR A 71 -9.04 -4.79 9.66
C TYR A 71 -7.51 -4.92 9.73
N ARG A 72 -6.81 -4.00 10.42
CA ARG A 72 -5.36 -4.08 10.63
C ARG A 72 -4.95 -5.41 11.27
N LYS A 73 -5.62 -5.79 12.37
CA LYS A 73 -5.35 -7.06 13.06
C LYS A 73 -5.55 -8.28 12.16
N GLN A 74 -6.59 -8.29 11.32
CA GLN A 74 -6.79 -9.40 10.38
C GLN A 74 -5.67 -9.50 9.35
N LEU A 75 -5.13 -8.38 8.88
CA LEU A 75 -3.98 -8.38 7.97
C LEU A 75 -2.74 -8.95 8.64
N ASP A 76 -2.49 -8.58 9.90
CA ASP A 76 -1.36 -9.09 10.68
C ASP A 76 -1.49 -10.59 10.92
N VAL A 77 -2.69 -11.07 11.26
CA VAL A 77 -2.98 -12.51 11.40
C VAL A 77 -2.74 -13.25 10.09
N ASN A 78 -3.18 -12.71 8.95
CA ASN A 78 -2.96 -13.33 7.65
C ASN A 78 -1.48 -13.38 7.27
N ALA A 79 -0.72 -12.32 7.58
CA ALA A 79 0.73 -12.29 7.39
C ALA A 79 1.43 -13.35 8.26
N ALA A 80 1.08 -13.43 9.54
CA ALA A 80 1.63 -14.41 10.47
C ALA A 80 1.32 -15.86 10.03
N ARG A 81 0.12 -16.12 9.50
CA ARG A 81 -0.25 -17.42 8.95
C ARG A 81 0.61 -17.82 7.74
N ARG A 82 0.89 -16.88 6.83
CA ARG A 82 1.79 -17.13 5.69
C ARG A 82 3.21 -17.44 6.16
N GLN A 83 3.73 -16.65 7.11
CA GLN A 83 5.05 -16.89 7.67
C GLN A 83 5.16 -18.26 8.35
N LEU A 84 4.11 -18.66 9.07
CA LEU A 84 4.07 -19.96 9.73
C LEU A 84 4.14 -21.11 8.72
N GLU A 85 3.43 -20.99 7.60
CA GLU A 85 3.47 -21.98 6.51
C GLU A 85 4.85 -22.04 5.84
N GLU A 86 5.47 -20.89 5.55
CA GLU A 86 6.82 -20.83 4.98
C GLU A 86 7.87 -21.44 5.92
N ASN A 87 7.79 -21.11 7.21
CA ASN A 87 8.70 -21.65 8.22
C ASN A 87 8.52 -23.17 8.38
N ARG A 88 7.28 -23.66 8.31
CA ARG A 88 7.01 -25.10 8.37
C ARG A 88 7.69 -25.84 7.22
N ARG A 89 7.58 -25.32 5.98
CA ARG A 89 8.25 -25.91 4.82
C ARG A 89 9.77 -25.88 4.96
N ALA A 90 10.32 -24.80 5.51
CA ALA A 90 11.76 -24.71 5.76
C ALA A 90 12.22 -25.74 6.80
N ILE A 91 11.45 -25.96 7.87
CA ILE A 91 11.75 -26.99 8.89
C ILE A 91 11.70 -28.38 8.26
N GLU A 92 10.68 -28.69 7.46
CA GLU A 92 10.54 -29.99 6.78
C GLU A 92 11.73 -30.25 5.84
N ALA A 93 12.19 -29.23 5.10
CA ALA A 93 13.38 -29.33 4.25
C ALA A 93 14.66 -29.59 5.06
N LEU A 94 14.88 -28.84 6.15
CA LEU A 94 16.05 -29.04 7.02
C LEU A 94 16.05 -30.41 7.71
N GLN A 95 14.87 -30.95 8.04
CA GLN A 95 14.74 -32.29 8.60
C GLN A 95 15.06 -33.39 7.57
N ALA A 96 14.70 -33.17 6.30
CA ALA A 96 15.09 -34.08 5.22
C ALA A 96 16.60 -34.07 4.98
N GLU A 97 17.23 -32.88 4.96
CA GLU A 97 18.69 -32.73 4.83
C GLU A 97 19.45 -33.36 6.00
N ALA A 98 18.93 -33.28 7.23
CA ALA A 98 19.58 -33.86 8.41
C ALA A 98 19.43 -35.39 8.52
N ALA A 99 18.58 -36.00 7.70
CA ALA A 99 18.33 -37.43 7.68
C ALA A 99 19.13 -38.18 6.59
N GLU A 100 19.78 -37.46 5.67
CA GLU A 100 20.81 -37.96 4.74
C GLU A 100 22.21 -37.99 5.39
#